data_AF-A0A665T4N0-F1
#
_entry.id   AF-A0A665T4N0-F1
#
_cell.length_a   1.000
_cell.length_b   1.000
_cell.length_c   1.000
_cell.angle_alpha   90.00
_cell.angle_beta   90.00
_cell.angle_gamma   90.00
#
_symmetry.space_group_name_H-M   'P 1'
#
loop_
_entity.id
_entity.type
_entity.pdbx_description
1 polymer ?
#
loop_
_entity_poly.entity_id
_entity_poly.type
_entity_poly.pdbx_seq_one_letter_code
_entity_poly.pdbx_strand_id
1 'polypeptide(L)'
;MDPHILVQANSSVQSQGGEKARQVKRWFLFFLLLNGLSRGAGQGNPDTVTEGCSPQEGCSWERTTVEKDGQQEVEHQALLRTIKEVNPITCDRRCESAQLSPQAAKVRSTPSTPLASETPELKKKRMEESFSGFSSEEVIQKREHSAMRQSFGEAHRFMNVVKRGESVCKIILENAQQGTGFVLFDNFVLTNAHVFRGHIDEDDLQVDVKVLVVFNYDGTNHDTIYFTAKKTLIDFDDDEDYAVLELNPDGQRLFRKNETEKIKPPAGLLKYVGPVPASGKAYITGHPGGGMKVMDSTHIIKKEERVQAIDDHLRQYKDAPYTLHTIIEKLTAQGIKHVLPDGILAAQTVTYKTSMSHGSSGSPVFDANGRVFGLHSYIFHDNFGAQPQTVMAVAFHLDRIFMQFLTNLEKTDNYELLSRVEEEVEGNMYLKILMNLTVTHKYSYEANQPSSEDLEESED
;
A
#
# COMPACT_ATOMS: atom_id res chain seq x y z
N MET A 1 -10.70 5.21 -68.51
CA MET A 1 -11.37 3.95 -68.13
C MET A 1 -10.27 2.96 -67.80
N ASP A 2 -10.22 2.51 -66.54
CA ASP A 2 -9.46 1.32 -66.15
C ASP A 2 -10.14 0.75 -64.88
N PRO A 3 -10.73 -0.46 -64.90
CA PRO A 3 -11.66 -0.90 -63.86
C PRO A 3 -11.07 -1.93 -62.89
N HIS A 4 -10.00 -1.57 -62.17
CA HIS A 4 -9.50 -2.38 -61.05
C HIS A 4 -9.11 -1.54 -59.83
N ILE A 5 -9.97 -1.59 -58.80
CA ILE A 5 -9.73 -1.57 -57.34
C ILE A 5 -11.09 -1.24 -56.70
N LEU A 6 -11.90 -2.27 -56.45
CA LEU A 6 -13.18 -2.15 -55.74
C LEU A 6 -13.54 -3.44 -54.98
N VAL A 7 -12.58 -3.96 -54.20
CA VAL A 7 -12.83 -4.93 -53.12
C VAL A 7 -11.83 -4.66 -51.99
N GLN A 8 -12.26 -3.93 -50.94
CA GLN A 8 -11.88 -4.11 -49.51
C GLN A 8 -12.43 -2.96 -48.65
N ALA A 9 -13.75 -2.76 -48.70
CA ALA A 9 -14.49 -1.94 -47.76
C ALA A 9 -15.45 -2.83 -46.96
N ASN A 10 -14.90 -3.68 -46.08
CA ASN A 10 -15.59 -4.35 -44.94
C ASN A 10 -14.64 -5.33 -44.24
N SER A 11 -13.81 -4.85 -43.30
CA SER A 11 -13.04 -5.72 -42.37
C SER A 11 -12.54 -5.04 -41.08
N SER A 12 -12.60 -3.71 -40.95
CA SER A 12 -11.97 -2.96 -39.86
C SER A 12 -12.78 -2.84 -38.55
N VAL A 13 -14.01 -3.37 -38.48
CA VAL A 13 -14.91 -3.19 -37.30
C VAL A 13 -14.87 -4.37 -36.30
N GLN A 14 -14.05 -5.41 -36.54
CA GLN A 14 -13.99 -6.61 -35.68
C GLN A 14 -12.65 -6.86 -34.93
N SER A 15 -11.62 -6.02 -35.11
CA SER A 15 -10.30 -6.27 -34.48
C SER A 15 -10.23 -5.85 -33.00
N GLN A 16 -10.78 -4.69 -32.62
CA GLN A 16 -10.58 -4.10 -31.28
C GLN A 16 -11.18 -4.93 -30.13
N GLY A 17 -12.29 -5.66 -30.36
CA GLY A 17 -12.83 -6.61 -29.38
C GLY A 17 -11.97 -7.86 -29.20
N GLY A 18 -11.23 -8.25 -30.24
CA GLY A 18 -10.40 -9.46 -30.23
C GLY A 18 -9.13 -9.32 -29.39
N GLU A 19 -8.53 -8.13 -29.32
CA GLU A 19 -7.25 -7.91 -28.63
C GLU A 19 -7.39 -7.81 -27.11
N LYS A 20 -8.41 -7.07 -26.61
CA LYS A 20 -8.75 -7.09 -25.18
C LYS A 20 -9.14 -8.51 -24.73
N ALA A 21 -9.89 -9.26 -25.54
CA ALA A 21 -10.21 -10.66 -25.25
C ALA A 21 -8.97 -11.58 -25.26
N ARG A 22 -7.96 -11.33 -26.11
CA ARG A 22 -6.68 -12.08 -26.11
C ARG A 22 -5.82 -11.74 -24.89
N GLN A 23 -5.76 -10.48 -24.46
CA GLN A 23 -5.07 -10.11 -23.21
C GLN A 23 -5.72 -10.80 -22.01
N VAL A 24 -7.04 -10.70 -21.85
CA VAL A 24 -7.77 -11.38 -20.75
C VAL A 24 -7.54 -12.89 -20.78
N LYS A 25 -7.54 -13.53 -21.96
CA LYS A 25 -7.19 -14.96 -22.10
C LYS A 25 -5.73 -15.28 -21.73
N ARG A 26 -4.76 -14.40 -22.05
CA ARG A 26 -3.35 -14.57 -21.62
C ARG A 26 -3.20 -14.49 -20.11
N TRP A 27 -3.83 -13.50 -19.46
CA TRP A 27 -3.84 -13.38 -18.00
C TRP A 27 -4.55 -14.56 -17.32
N PHE A 28 -5.64 -15.07 -17.90
CA PHE A 28 -6.35 -16.25 -17.39
C PHE A 28 -5.49 -17.54 -17.47
N LEU A 29 -4.78 -17.77 -18.59
CA LEU A 29 -3.83 -18.89 -18.69
C LEU A 29 -2.65 -18.75 -17.71
N PHE A 30 -2.13 -17.53 -17.53
CA PHE A 30 -1.04 -17.27 -16.58
C PHE A 30 -1.46 -17.56 -15.13
N PHE A 31 -2.69 -17.18 -14.76
CA PHE A 31 -3.26 -17.49 -13.45
C PHE A 31 -3.47 -19.01 -13.22
N LEU A 32 -3.87 -19.76 -14.25
CA LEU A 32 -3.97 -21.23 -14.18
C LEU A 32 -2.59 -21.89 -14.01
N LEU A 33 -1.56 -21.39 -14.69
CA LEU A 33 -0.18 -21.90 -14.57
C LEU A 33 0.43 -21.66 -13.18
N LEU A 34 0.22 -20.47 -12.59
CA LEU A 34 0.70 -20.16 -11.23
C LEU A 34 0.06 -21.07 -10.17
N ASN A 35 -1.24 -21.37 -10.29
CA ASN A 35 -1.92 -22.28 -9.37
C ASN A 35 -1.58 -23.77 -9.62
N GLY A 36 -1.11 -24.14 -10.81
CA GLY A 36 -0.70 -25.50 -11.15
C GLY A 36 0.67 -25.91 -10.59
N LEU A 37 1.56 -24.95 -10.30
CA LEU A 37 2.96 -25.22 -9.92
C LEU A 37 3.20 -25.47 -8.42
N SER A 38 2.17 -25.40 -7.57
CA SER A 38 2.32 -25.57 -6.11
C SER A 38 2.17 -27.02 -5.61
N ARG A 39 2.44 -28.02 -6.47
CA ARG A 39 2.44 -29.45 -6.10
C ARG A 39 3.58 -30.21 -6.78
N GLY A 40 4.68 -30.42 -6.05
CA GLY A 40 5.68 -31.43 -6.39
C GLY A 40 7.13 -30.97 -6.31
N ALA A 41 7.66 -30.81 -5.09
CA ALA A 41 9.11 -30.82 -4.84
C ALA A 41 9.43 -32.04 -3.93
N GLY A 42 9.54 -33.21 -4.56
CA GLY A 42 9.97 -34.45 -3.90
C GLY A 42 11.49 -34.52 -3.77
N GLN A 43 11.94 -35.32 -2.80
CA GLN A 43 13.36 -35.53 -2.49
C GLN A 43 14.16 -36.12 -3.67
N GLY A 44 15.41 -35.70 -3.82
CA GLY A 44 16.39 -36.32 -4.69
C GLY A 44 17.82 -35.95 -4.31
N ASN A 45 18.53 -36.86 -3.64
CA ASN A 45 20.00 -36.83 -3.55
C ASN A 45 20.58 -37.31 -4.90
N PRO A 46 21.78 -36.88 -5.30
CA PRO A 46 22.87 -37.86 -5.27
C PRO A 46 24.26 -37.30 -4.97
N ASP A 47 25.03 -38.08 -4.19
CA ASP A 47 26.49 -38.02 -4.16
C ASP A 47 27.12 -38.73 -5.38
N THR A 48 28.02 -38.07 -6.11
CA THR A 48 29.15 -38.73 -6.82
C THR A 48 30.32 -37.78 -7.09
N VAL A 49 31.37 -37.93 -6.27
CA VAL A 49 32.84 -37.96 -6.57
C VAL A 49 33.19 -38.28 -8.05
N THR A 50 34.28 -37.88 -8.74
CA THR A 50 35.56 -37.14 -8.52
C THR A 50 35.57 -35.79 -9.30
N GLU A 51 36.61 -34.93 -9.43
CA GLU A 51 38.01 -34.75 -8.92
C GLU A 51 38.31 -33.21 -8.91
N GLY A 52 39.51 -32.61 -8.78
CA GLY A 52 40.91 -33.03 -8.65
C GLY A 52 41.87 -31.86 -8.96
N CYS A 53 42.54 -31.30 -7.95
CA CYS A 53 43.83 -30.58 -8.01
C CYS A 53 44.24 -30.09 -6.61
N SER A 54 45.52 -30.20 -6.26
CA SER A 54 46.07 -29.93 -4.92
C SER A 54 47.36 -29.08 -5.03
N PRO A 55 48.12 -28.80 -3.95
CA PRO A 55 48.03 -27.49 -3.30
C PRO A 55 49.38 -26.75 -3.17
N GLN A 56 49.35 -25.48 -2.76
CA GLN A 56 50.51 -24.84 -2.11
C GLN A 56 50.07 -24.04 -0.87
N GLU A 57 50.64 -24.45 0.27
CA GLU A 57 51.26 -23.64 1.33
C GLU A 57 50.62 -22.28 1.71
N GLY A 58 50.35 -21.95 2.97
CA GLY A 58 50.54 -22.69 4.22
C GLY A 58 50.64 -21.73 5.41
N CYS A 59 49.83 -21.94 6.45
CA CYS A 59 49.99 -21.31 7.76
C CYS A 59 49.27 -22.14 8.83
N SER A 60 50.03 -22.74 9.73
CA SER A 60 49.50 -23.33 10.97
C SER A 60 49.20 -22.23 11.99
N TRP A 61 48.10 -22.35 12.73
CA TRP A 61 48.11 -22.20 14.19
C TRP A 61 47.04 -23.10 14.81
N GLU A 62 47.25 -23.47 16.06
CA GLU A 62 46.54 -24.55 16.74
C GLU A 62 45.12 -24.18 17.19
N ARG A 63 44.35 -25.25 17.44
CA ARG A 63 42.95 -25.25 17.80
C ARG A 63 42.76 -24.73 19.24
N THR A 64 42.02 -23.65 19.42
CA THR A 64 41.40 -23.33 20.71
C THR A 64 39.87 -23.36 20.55
N THR A 65 39.25 -24.45 20.98
CA THR A 65 37.80 -24.52 21.14
C THR A 65 37.39 -23.63 22.31
N VAL A 66 36.79 -22.49 22.01
CA VAL A 66 36.14 -21.61 22.99
C VAL A 66 34.64 -21.67 22.72
N GLU A 67 33.86 -21.85 23.78
CA GLU A 67 32.40 -21.80 23.76
C GLU A 67 31.94 -20.40 23.29
N LYS A 68 31.61 -20.26 22.00
CA LYS A 68 31.18 -18.97 21.40
C LYS A 68 29.68 -18.88 21.15
N ASP A 69 29.01 -20.00 20.97
CA ASP A 69 27.57 -20.06 20.64
C ASP A 69 26.71 -19.33 21.68
N GLY A 70 27.04 -19.45 22.97
CA GLY A 70 26.31 -18.79 24.06
C GLY A 70 26.50 -17.27 24.13
N GLN A 71 27.60 -16.73 23.60
CA GLN A 71 27.92 -15.30 23.70
C GLN A 71 27.41 -14.52 22.49
N GLN A 72 27.42 -15.14 21.30
CA GLN A 72 26.85 -14.57 20.07
C GLN A 72 25.32 -14.48 20.11
N GLU A 73 24.64 -15.49 20.67
CA GLU A 73 23.18 -15.47 20.91
C GLU A 73 22.79 -14.30 21.85
N VAL A 74 23.61 -14.03 22.87
CA VAL A 74 23.40 -12.93 23.83
C VAL A 74 23.64 -11.55 23.19
N GLU A 75 24.65 -11.39 22.33
CA GLU A 75 24.86 -10.14 21.58
C GLU A 75 23.74 -9.89 20.56
N HIS A 76 23.29 -10.93 19.84
CA HIS A 76 22.11 -10.87 18.97
C HIS A 76 20.86 -10.41 19.74
N GLN A 77 20.58 -11.02 20.90
CA GLN A 77 19.44 -10.61 21.72
C GLN A 77 19.62 -9.22 22.36
N ALA A 78 20.83 -8.81 22.74
CA ALA A 78 21.09 -7.48 23.25
C ALA A 78 20.88 -6.42 22.16
N LEU A 79 21.28 -6.69 20.92
CA LEU A 79 21.09 -5.78 19.80
C LEU A 79 19.61 -5.69 19.38
N LEU A 80 18.86 -6.80 19.42
CA LEU A 80 17.40 -6.79 19.27
C LEU A 80 16.69 -6.09 20.45
N ARG A 81 17.26 -6.10 21.66
CA ARG A 81 16.79 -5.24 22.77
C ARG A 81 17.08 -3.76 22.48
N THR A 82 18.21 -3.39 21.88
CA THR A 82 18.46 -1.99 21.45
C THR A 82 17.47 -1.50 20.38
N ILE A 83 16.84 -2.39 19.61
CA ILE A 83 15.70 -2.01 18.75
C ILE A 83 14.47 -1.69 19.60
N LYS A 84 14.20 -2.49 20.64
CA LYS A 84 13.03 -2.43 21.54
C LYS A 84 13.14 -1.37 22.66
N GLU A 85 14.36 -1.01 23.07
CA GLU A 85 14.67 -0.17 24.23
C GLU A 85 15.64 0.97 23.86
N VAL A 86 15.12 2.05 23.29
CA VAL A 86 15.79 3.38 23.31
C VAL A 86 14.72 4.44 23.54
N ASN A 87 14.87 5.21 24.61
CA ASN A 87 13.99 6.35 24.92
C ASN A 87 14.07 7.42 23.82
N PRO A 88 12.98 8.17 23.55
CA PRO A 88 12.98 9.21 22.53
C PRO A 88 14.00 10.30 22.87
N ILE A 89 14.95 10.53 21.95
CA ILE A 89 15.75 11.75 21.97
C ILE A 89 14.84 12.89 21.53
N THR A 90 14.83 13.95 22.33
CA THR A 90 13.94 15.11 22.24
C THR A 90 14.07 15.84 20.89
N CYS A 91 12.95 16.02 20.18
CA CYS A 91 12.76 17.16 19.30
C CYS A 91 12.15 18.31 20.13
N ASP A 92 12.67 19.54 19.99
CA ASP A 92 12.42 20.63 20.94
C ASP A 92 11.25 21.54 20.49
N ARG A 93 10.13 21.47 21.23
CA ARG A 93 8.94 22.37 21.24
C ARG A 93 8.15 22.45 19.90
N ARG A 94 6.82 22.48 19.90
CA ARG A 94 5.91 23.08 20.89
C ARG A 94 4.54 22.38 20.86
N CYS A 95 4.13 21.75 21.95
CA CYS A 95 2.74 21.33 22.21
C CYS A 95 2.48 21.36 23.72
N GLU A 96 1.60 22.28 24.16
CA GLU A 96 1.19 22.39 25.56
C GLU A 96 -0.24 21.86 25.75
N SER A 97 -0.46 21.15 26.86
CA SER A 97 -1.75 20.68 27.38
C SER A 97 -2.48 19.61 26.53
N ALA A 98 -3.36 18.77 27.09
CA ALA A 98 -3.84 18.71 28.48
C ALA A 98 -3.83 17.25 29.01
N GLN A 99 -3.43 17.07 30.28
CA GLN A 99 -3.64 15.82 31.00
C GLN A 99 -5.06 15.80 31.60
N LEU A 100 -5.87 14.82 31.22
CA LEU A 100 -7.12 14.50 31.91
C LEU A 100 -7.12 13.04 32.35
N SER A 101 -7.00 12.83 33.66
CA SER A 101 -7.35 11.56 34.30
C SER A 101 -8.87 11.48 34.51
N PRO A 102 -9.49 10.32 34.27
CA PRO A 102 -10.73 9.98 34.98
C PRO A 102 -10.57 8.79 35.93
N GLN A 103 -11.29 8.87 37.04
CA GLN A 103 -11.32 7.87 38.11
C GLN A 103 -12.21 6.66 37.73
N ALA A 104 -12.10 5.59 38.51
CA ALA A 104 -12.76 4.32 38.26
C ALA A 104 -14.30 4.39 38.33
N ALA A 105 -14.97 4.14 37.20
CA ALA A 105 -16.41 3.84 37.15
C ALA A 105 -16.65 2.33 37.26
N LYS A 106 -17.22 1.88 38.39
CA LYS A 106 -17.44 0.46 38.71
C LYS A 106 -18.70 -0.08 38.01
N VAL A 107 -18.60 -0.47 36.73
CA VAL A 107 -19.69 -1.11 36.00
C VAL A 107 -19.75 -2.61 36.30
N ARG A 108 -20.96 -3.10 36.58
CA ARG A 108 -21.25 -4.46 37.04
C ARG A 108 -21.21 -5.44 35.87
N SER A 109 -20.20 -6.31 35.81
CA SER A 109 -20.05 -7.31 34.76
C SER A 109 -21.08 -8.44 34.88
N THR A 110 -21.84 -8.68 33.80
CA THR A 110 -22.44 -9.99 33.51
C THR A 110 -21.43 -10.78 32.67
N PRO A 111 -21.26 -12.10 32.91
CA PRO A 111 -20.23 -12.87 32.22
C PRO A 111 -20.66 -13.18 30.78
N SER A 112 -20.11 -12.45 29.81
CA SER A 112 -20.12 -12.87 28.42
C SER A 112 -19.12 -14.01 28.22
N THR A 113 -19.62 -15.20 27.90
CA THR A 113 -18.81 -16.38 27.58
C THR A 113 -17.82 -16.06 26.45
N PRO A 114 -16.52 -16.36 26.56
CA PRO A 114 -15.58 -16.16 25.46
C PRO A 114 -15.97 -17.05 24.28
N LEU A 115 -16.15 -16.46 23.10
CA LEU A 115 -16.35 -17.22 21.86
C LEU A 115 -15.01 -17.85 21.47
N ALA A 116 -14.80 -19.10 21.89
CA ALA A 116 -13.56 -19.82 21.68
C ALA A 116 -13.20 -19.91 20.19
N SER A 117 -11.93 -19.67 19.87
CA SER A 117 -11.37 -19.96 18.55
C SER A 117 -11.53 -21.47 18.26
N GLU A 118 -12.37 -21.82 17.29
CA GLU A 118 -12.65 -23.23 16.96
C GLU A 118 -11.36 -24.01 16.66
N THR A 119 -11.17 -25.12 17.38
CA THR A 119 -10.05 -26.03 17.14
C THR A 119 -10.19 -26.72 15.76
N PRO A 120 -9.09 -27.16 15.13
CA PRO A 120 -9.14 -27.88 13.86
C PRO A 120 -10.05 -29.12 13.89
N GLU A 121 -10.14 -29.79 15.05
CA GLU A 121 -10.99 -30.97 15.26
C GLU A 121 -12.48 -30.65 15.25
N LEU A 122 -12.89 -29.50 15.81
CA LEU A 122 -14.28 -29.04 15.75
C LEU A 122 -14.71 -28.70 14.32
N LYS A 123 -13.81 -28.07 13.54
CA LYS A 123 -14.05 -27.81 12.10
C LYS A 123 -14.14 -29.11 11.30
N LYS A 124 -13.29 -30.10 11.62
CA LYS A 124 -13.32 -31.43 10.99
C LYS A 124 -14.63 -32.16 11.30
N LYS A 125 -15.04 -32.26 12.57
CA LYS A 125 -16.33 -32.88 12.95
C LYS A 125 -17.54 -32.21 12.31
N ARG A 126 -17.62 -30.87 12.37
CA ARG A 126 -18.71 -30.11 11.75
C ARG A 126 -18.76 -30.33 10.23
N MET A 127 -17.60 -30.50 9.58
CA MET A 127 -17.52 -30.85 8.15
C MET A 127 -17.97 -32.30 7.89
N GLU A 128 -17.55 -33.26 8.71
CA GLU A 128 -17.99 -34.67 8.62
C GLU A 128 -19.50 -34.82 8.83
N GLU A 129 -20.08 -34.11 9.80
CA GLU A 129 -21.53 -34.00 10.03
C GLU A 129 -22.26 -33.31 8.86
N SER A 130 -21.68 -32.26 8.27
CA SER A 130 -22.25 -31.58 7.09
C SER A 130 -22.33 -32.45 5.84
N PHE A 131 -21.59 -33.56 5.81
CA PHE A 131 -21.56 -34.51 4.70
C PHE A 131 -22.09 -35.91 5.06
N SER A 132 -22.61 -36.13 6.27
CA SER A 132 -23.19 -37.42 6.65
C SER A 132 -24.46 -37.71 5.84
N GLY A 133 -24.43 -38.75 5.01
CA GLY A 133 -25.55 -39.16 4.16
C GLY A 133 -25.39 -38.88 2.65
N PHE A 134 -24.30 -38.26 2.21
CA PHE A 134 -23.97 -38.11 0.78
C PHE A 134 -23.08 -39.26 0.27
N SER A 135 -23.21 -39.62 -1.00
CA SER A 135 -22.28 -40.54 -1.66
C SER A 135 -20.89 -39.92 -1.78
N SER A 136 -19.85 -40.76 -1.92
CA SER A 136 -18.49 -40.29 -2.17
C SER A 136 -18.39 -39.38 -3.40
N GLU A 137 -19.18 -39.64 -4.46
CA GLU A 137 -19.20 -38.80 -5.66
C GLU A 137 -19.89 -37.44 -5.41
N GLU A 138 -20.99 -37.42 -4.65
CA GLU A 138 -21.68 -36.18 -4.30
C GLU A 138 -20.81 -35.25 -3.43
N VAL A 139 -20.01 -35.82 -2.51
CA VAL A 139 -19.04 -35.06 -1.71
C VAL A 139 -17.93 -34.49 -2.59
N ILE A 140 -17.44 -35.24 -3.58
CA ILE A 140 -16.45 -34.76 -4.55
C ILE A 140 -17.03 -33.62 -5.39
N GLN A 141 -18.20 -33.81 -6.02
CA GLN A 141 -18.85 -32.78 -6.83
C GLN A 141 -19.15 -31.50 -6.04
N LYS A 142 -19.63 -31.61 -4.79
CA LYS A 142 -19.84 -30.43 -3.92
C LYS A 142 -18.53 -29.72 -3.60
N ARG A 143 -17.44 -30.45 -3.34
CA ARG A 143 -16.11 -29.86 -3.13
C ARG A 143 -15.61 -29.15 -4.38
N GLU A 144 -15.68 -29.79 -5.55
CA GLU A 144 -15.29 -29.21 -6.83
C GLU A 144 -16.12 -27.96 -7.19
N HIS A 145 -17.44 -28.01 -7.02
CA HIS A 145 -18.30 -26.83 -7.19
C HIS A 145 -17.97 -25.70 -6.19
N SER A 146 -17.63 -26.03 -4.95
CA SER A 146 -17.24 -25.01 -3.96
C SER A 146 -15.89 -24.36 -4.30
N ALA A 147 -14.89 -25.16 -4.70
CA ALA A 147 -13.58 -24.68 -5.14
C ALA A 147 -13.69 -23.86 -6.43
N MET A 148 -14.49 -24.31 -7.41
CA MET A 148 -14.76 -23.58 -8.64
C MET A 148 -15.41 -22.21 -8.35
N ARG A 149 -16.42 -22.16 -7.48
CA ARG A 149 -17.06 -20.90 -7.05
C ARG A 149 -16.07 -19.97 -6.34
N GLN A 150 -15.20 -20.51 -5.49
CA GLN A 150 -14.13 -19.74 -4.84
C GLN A 150 -13.17 -19.14 -5.88
N SER A 151 -12.65 -19.96 -6.80
CA SER A 151 -11.75 -19.51 -7.88
C SER A 151 -12.38 -18.42 -8.77
N PHE A 152 -13.66 -18.54 -9.12
CA PHE A 152 -14.38 -17.49 -9.85
C PHE A 152 -14.56 -16.21 -9.02
N GLY A 153 -14.83 -16.34 -7.71
CA GLY A 153 -14.92 -15.20 -6.79
C GLY A 153 -13.59 -14.46 -6.64
N GLU A 154 -12.48 -15.19 -6.51
CA GLU A 154 -11.12 -14.63 -6.45
C GLU A 154 -10.72 -13.96 -7.77
N ALA A 155 -10.99 -14.62 -8.91
CA ALA A 155 -10.76 -14.03 -10.23
C ALA A 155 -11.58 -12.75 -10.44
N HIS A 156 -12.86 -12.73 -10.06
CA HIS A 156 -13.71 -11.54 -10.17
C HIS A 156 -13.19 -10.38 -9.31
N ARG A 157 -12.77 -10.66 -8.06
CA ARG A 157 -12.17 -9.64 -7.18
C ARG A 157 -10.83 -9.12 -7.73
N PHE A 158 -10.00 -9.99 -8.26
CA PHE A 158 -8.75 -9.61 -8.93
C PHE A 158 -9.01 -8.71 -10.15
N MET A 159 -10.01 -9.04 -10.98
CA MET A 159 -10.41 -8.17 -12.11
C MET A 159 -10.91 -6.79 -11.66
N ASN A 160 -11.52 -6.68 -10.47
CA ASN A 160 -11.86 -5.37 -9.89
C ASN A 160 -10.60 -4.56 -9.53
N VAL A 161 -9.56 -5.19 -8.98
CA VAL A 161 -8.26 -4.53 -8.72
C VAL A 161 -7.65 -4.03 -10.04
N VAL A 162 -7.58 -4.90 -11.06
CA VAL A 162 -7.03 -4.54 -12.38
C VAL A 162 -7.78 -3.35 -12.99
N LYS A 163 -9.12 -3.39 -12.97
CA LYS A 163 -9.96 -2.29 -13.50
C LYS A 163 -9.78 -0.99 -12.71
N ARG A 164 -9.70 -1.05 -11.38
CA ARG A 164 -9.44 0.14 -10.54
C ARG A 164 -8.02 0.66 -10.75
N GLY A 165 -7.07 -0.23 -11.08
CA GLY A 165 -5.72 0.10 -11.52
C GLY A 165 -5.63 0.95 -12.79
N GLU A 166 -6.71 1.13 -13.56
CA GLU A 166 -6.78 2.11 -14.66
C GLU A 166 -6.55 3.55 -14.16
N SER A 167 -7.00 3.87 -12.94
CA SER A 167 -6.79 5.16 -12.26
C SER A 167 -5.33 5.48 -11.93
N VAL A 168 -4.46 4.46 -11.85
CA VAL A 168 -3.06 4.64 -11.48
C VAL A 168 -2.27 5.29 -12.61
N CYS A 169 -1.58 6.38 -12.27
CA CYS A 169 -0.72 7.18 -13.13
C CYS A 169 0.72 7.22 -12.62
N LYS A 170 1.63 7.53 -13.55
CA LYS A 170 2.99 7.96 -13.24
C LYS A 170 3.02 9.48 -13.12
N ILE A 171 3.70 9.98 -12.10
CA ILE A 171 3.98 11.41 -11.89
C ILE A 171 5.44 11.66 -12.24
N ILE A 172 5.69 12.74 -12.98
CA ILE A 172 7.02 13.15 -13.44
C ILE A 172 7.19 14.65 -13.19
N LEU A 173 8.21 15.03 -12.43
CA LEU A 173 8.70 16.40 -12.34
C LEU A 173 9.81 16.59 -13.38
N GLU A 174 9.93 17.78 -13.97
CA GLU A 174 10.92 18.02 -15.05
C GLU A 174 12.39 17.77 -14.62
N ASN A 175 12.70 17.79 -13.31
CA ASN A 175 14.00 17.41 -12.73
C ASN A 175 14.21 15.88 -12.57
N ALA A 176 13.48 15.07 -13.32
CA ALA A 176 13.52 13.59 -13.33
C ALA A 176 13.10 12.88 -12.04
N GLN A 177 12.69 13.58 -10.97
CA GLN A 177 11.98 12.99 -9.84
C GLN A 177 10.63 12.42 -10.29
N GLN A 178 10.33 11.20 -9.85
CA GLN A 178 9.22 10.40 -10.36
C GLN A 178 8.51 9.68 -9.21
N GLY A 179 7.20 9.56 -9.34
CA GLY A 179 6.35 8.86 -8.40
C GLY A 179 5.17 8.19 -9.10
N THR A 180 4.30 7.60 -8.29
CA THR A 180 2.99 7.08 -8.67
C THR A 180 1.92 7.99 -8.08
N GLY A 181 0.76 8.05 -8.71
CA GLY A 181 -0.45 8.59 -8.09
C GLY A 181 -1.68 7.87 -8.62
N PHE A 182 -2.85 8.30 -8.17
CA PHE A 182 -4.12 7.83 -8.72
C PHE A 182 -5.19 8.92 -8.70
N VAL A 183 -6.12 8.87 -9.65
CA VAL A 183 -7.29 9.77 -9.61
C VAL A 183 -8.08 9.48 -8.34
N LEU A 184 -8.23 10.50 -7.49
CA LEU A 184 -9.06 10.44 -6.30
C LEU A 184 -10.53 10.54 -6.74
N PHE A 185 -10.89 11.64 -7.39
CA PHE A 185 -12.16 11.87 -8.09
C PHE A 185 -11.99 12.94 -9.17
N ASP A 186 -12.92 13.02 -10.12
CA ASP A 186 -12.92 13.98 -11.24
C ASP A 186 -11.54 14.18 -11.90
N ASN A 187 -10.92 15.35 -11.75
CA ASN A 187 -9.56 15.68 -12.21
C ASN A 187 -8.55 15.82 -11.07
N PHE A 188 -8.86 15.36 -9.86
CA PHE A 188 -7.98 15.38 -8.70
C PHE A 188 -7.18 14.07 -8.59
N VAL A 189 -5.87 14.18 -8.33
CA VAL A 189 -4.94 13.05 -8.20
C VAL A 189 -4.29 13.07 -6.83
N LEU A 190 -4.34 11.94 -6.12
CA LEU A 190 -3.63 11.75 -4.86
C LEU A 190 -2.27 11.09 -5.12
N THR A 191 -1.24 11.56 -4.41
CA THR A 191 0.12 10.97 -4.34
C THR A 191 0.75 11.32 -2.99
N ASN A 192 2.04 11.00 -2.78
CA ASN A 192 2.76 11.39 -1.57
C ASN A 192 3.30 12.83 -1.63
N ALA A 193 3.37 13.50 -0.48
CA ALA A 193 3.98 14.82 -0.32
C ALA A 193 5.48 14.79 -0.70
N HIS A 194 6.21 13.76 -0.28
CA HIS A 194 7.65 13.67 -0.54
C HIS A 194 8.03 13.56 -2.04
N VAL A 195 7.08 13.30 -2.93
CA VAL A 195 7.27 13.35 -4.40
C VAL A 195 7.58 14.79 -4.87
N PHE A 196 7.23 15.81 -4.07
CA PHE A 196 7.50 17.24 -4.34
C PHE A 196 8.52 17.85 -3.37
N ARG A 197 9.20 17.05 -2.55
CA ARG A 197 10.15 17.56 -1.55
C ARG A 197 11.27 18.37 -2.21
N GLY A 198 11.42 19.64 -1.80
CA GLY A 198 12.37 20.60 -2.39
C GLY A 198 11.84 21.34 -3.63
N HIS A 199 10.57 21.15 -3.97
CA HIS A 199 9.87 21.75 -5.13
C HIS A 199 8.58 22.50 -4.76
N ILE A 200 8.37 22.73 -3.45
CA ILE A 200 7.26 23.47 -2.87
C ILE A 200 7.80 24.72 -2.17
N ASP A 201 7.16 25.85 -2.41
CA ASP A 201 7.34 27.10 -1.67
C ASP A 201 6.02 27.38 -0.93
N GLU A 202 6.04 27.36 0.40
CA GLU A 202 4.84 27.37 1.26
C GLU A 202 3.89 26.20 0.90
N ASP A 203 2.81 26.44 0.16
CA ASP A 203 1.84 25.43 -0.30
C ASP A 203 1.77 25.28 -1.84
N ASP A 204 2.53 26.10 -2.59
CA ASP A 204 2.51 26.14 -4.06
C ASP A 204 3.73 25.41 -4.68
N LEU A 205 3.55 24.81 -5.86
CA LEU A 205 4.69 24.33 -6.66
C LEU A 205 5.54 25.51 -7.16
N GLN A 206 6.85 25.42 -6.93
CA GLN A 206 7.85 26.39 -7.42
C GLN A 206 7.62 26.79 -8.88
N VAL A 207 7.87 28.06 -9.22
CA VAL A 207 7.45 28.68 -10.50
C VAL A 207 7.98 27.94 -11.73
N ASP A 208 9.16 27.35 -11.67
CA ASP A 208 9.80 26.55 -12.73
C ASP A 208 9.38 25.06 -12.74
N VAL A 209 8.87 24.51 -11.62
CA VAL A 209 8.52 23.08 -11.51
C VAL A 209 7.25 22.74 -12.26
N LYS A 210 7.37 22.00 -13.36
CA LYS A 210 6.22 21.46 -14.09
C LYS A 210 6.00 19.99 -13.73
N VAL A 211 4.75 19.65 -13.41
CA VAL A 211 4.31 18.29 -13.10
C VAL A 211 3.55 17.72 -14.30
N LEU A 212 4.04 16.60 -14.82
CA LEU A 212 3.42 15.81 -15.88
C LEU A 212 2.85 14.52 -15.28
N VAL A 213 1.57 14.27 -15.51
CA VAL A 213 0.83 13.10 -15.04
C VAL A 213 0.47 12.22 -16.24
N VAL A 214 0.84 10.95 -16.17
CA VAL A 214 0.85 10.01 -17.30
C VAL A 214 0.02 8.77 -16.97
N PHE A 215 -1.07 8.56 -17.70
CA PHE A 215 -1.92 7.37 -17.62
C PHE A 215 -1.62 6.40 -18.76
N ASN A 216 -1.92 5.11 -18.55
CA ASN A 216 -1.69 4.04 -19.54
C ASN A 216 -0.24 4.00 -20.07
N TYR A 217 0.73 4.18 -19.17
CA TYR A 217 2.13 3.98 -19.49
C TYR A 217 2.51 2.49 -19.37
N ASP A 218 2.54 1.80 -20.52
CA ASP A 218 2.93 0.40 -20.67
C ASP A 218 4.30 0.22 -21.35
N GLY A 219 5.07 1.30 -21.47
CA GLY A 219 6.34 1.33 -22.20
C GLY A 219 6.20 1.54 -23.71
N THR A 220 4.98 1.52 -24.25
CA THR A 220 4.68 1.85 -25.64
C THR A 220 3.77 3.09 -25.70
N ASN A 221 4.11 4.08 -26.52
CA ASN A 221 3.39 5.37 -26.52
C ASN A 221 2.05 5.33 -27.29
N HIS A 222 1.46 4.14 -27.51
CA HIS A 222 0.31 3.99 -28.40
C HIS A 222 -1.02 4.45 -27.77
N ASP A 223 -1.25 4.16 -26.49
CA ASP A 223 -2.47 4.52 -25.75
C ASP A 223 -2.22 5.40 -24.51
N THR A 224 -0.99 5.89 -24.34
CA THR A 224 -0.60 6.74 -23.20
C THR A 224 -1.31 8.10 -23.25
N ILE A 225 -1.81 8.57 -22.10
CA ILE A 225 -2.54 9.83 -21.95
C ILE A 225 -1.74 10.75 -21.02
N TYR A 226 -1.59 12.01 -21.41
CA TYR A 226 -0.77 13.00 -20.71
C TYR A 226 -1.61 14.19 -20.24
N PHE A 227 -1.39 14.60 -18.99
CA PHE A 227 -1.96 15.80 -18.39
C PHE A 227 -0.83 16.59 -17.71
N THR A 228 -0.95 17.91 -17.63
CA THR A 228 -0.15 18.73 -16.70
C THR A 228 -0.99 19.00 -15.46
N ALA A 229 -0.39 19.05 -14.27
CA ALA A 229 -1.09 19.58 -13.10
C ALA A 229 -1.26 21.11 -13.20
N LYS A 230 -2.18 21.67 -12.40
CA LYS A 230 -2.11 23.08 -11.97
C LYS A 230 -0.91 23.28 -11.03
N LYS A 231 -0.55 24.54 -10.78
CA LYS A 231 0.59 24.91 -9.90
C LYS A 231 0.25 24.80 -8.42
N THR A 232 -0.93 25.25 -8.04
CA THR A 232 -1.42 25.17 -6.67
C THR A 232 -1.84 23.75 -6.33
N LEU A 233 -1.36 23.26 -5.18
CA LEU A 233 -1.83 22.03 -4.58
C LEU A 233 -3.20 22.28 -3.95
N ILE A 234 -4.09 21.31 -4.08
CA ILE A 234 -5.44 21.39 -3.52
C ILE A 234 -5.42 21.04 -2.04
N ASP A 235 -4.48 20.20 -1.63
CA ASP A 235 -4.12 19.91 -0.25
C ASP A 235 -2.71 19.30 -0.20
N PHE A 236 -1.99 19.51 0.90
CA PHE A 236 -0.62 19.04 1.11
C PHE A 236 -0.37 18.82 2.61
N ASP A 237 0.19 17.67 2.96
CA ASP A 237 0.51 17.30 4.34
C ASP A 237 1.80 16.45 4.35
N ASP A 238 2.89 16.97 4.91
CA ASP A 238 4.19 16.28 4.98
C ASP A 238 4.25 15.26 6.15
N ASP A 239 3.38 15.39 7.16
CA ASP A 239 3.30 14.48 8.32
C ASP A 239 2.54 13.18 7.95
N GLU A 240 1.43 13.31 7.23
CA GLU A 240 0.70 12.19 6.61
C GLU A 240 1.23 11.79 5.23
N ASP A 241 2.25 12.50 4.75
CA ASP A 241 2.93 12.30 3.47
C ASP A 241 1.96 12.16 2.29
N TYR A 242 1.06 13.14 2.09
CA TYR A 242 0.17 13.17 0.93
C TYR A 242 0.04 14.55 0.27
N ALA A 243 -0.29 14.54 -1.02
CA ALA A 243 -0.58 15.73 -1.80
C ALA A 243 -1.72 15.47 -2.79
N VAL A 244 -2.63 16.44 -2.92
CA VAL A 244 -3.74 16.43 -3.87
C VAL A 244 -3.46 17.42 -5.00
N LEU A 245 -3.25 16.89 -6.20
CA LEU A 245 -3.05 17.67 -7.42
C LEU A 245 -4.39 17.88 -8.14
N GLU A 246 -4.59 19.03 -8.79
CA GLU A 246 -5.62 19.16 -9.83
C GLU A 246 -5.00 19.08 -11.23
N LEU A 247 -5.53 18.22 -12.10
CA LEU A 247 -5.11 18.14 -13.51
C LEU A 247 -5.71 19.27 -14.33
N ASN A 248 -4.87 19.94 -15.12
CA ASN A 248 -5.29 20.94 -16.11
C ASN A 248 -5.81 20.25 -17.38
N PRO A 249 -7.12 20.34 -17.72
CA PRO A 249 -7.68 19.70 -18.89
C PRO A 249 -7.21 20.31 -20.23
N ASP A 250 -6.79 21.57 -20.26
CA ASP A 250 -6.32 22.21 -21.49
C ASP A 250 -4.83 21.90 -21.78
N GLY A 251 -4.08 21.42 -20.78
CA GLY A 251 -2.69 20.96 -20.92
C GLY A 251 -2.50 19.73 -21.83
N GLN A 252 -3.59 19.01 -22.13
CA GLN A 252 -3.63 17.86 -23.05
C GLN A 252 -3.18 18.22 -24.47
N ARG A 253 -3.41 19.47 -24.91
CA ARG A 253 -3.22 19.93 -26.29
C ARG A 253 -1.76 19.88 -26.78
N LEU A 254 -0.80 19.73 -25.88
CA LEU A 254 0.62 19.65 -26.23
C LEU A 254 1.01 18.31 -26.88
N PHE A 255 0.22 17.23 -26.71
CA PHE A 255 0.68 15.86 -27.02
C PHE A 255 -0.20 15.05 -28.00
N ARG A 256 -1.43 15.47 -28.31
CA ARG A 256 -2.21 14.92 -29.45
C ARG A 256 -2.60 16.04 -30.42
N LYS A 257 -2.11 15.97 -31.67
CA LYS A 257 -2.34 17.02 -32.68
C LYS A 257 -3.73 16.99 -33.34
N ASN A 258 -4.47 15.87 -33.27
CA ASN A 258 -5.53 15.55 -34.24
C ASN A 258 -6.90 15.15 -33.64
N GLU A 259 -7.19 15.41 -32.36
CA GLU A 259 -8.50 15.07 -31.76
C GLU A 259 -9.18 16.30 -31.13
N THR A 260 -10.47 16.46 -31.41
CA THR A 260 -11.32 17.56 -30.96
C THR A 260 -12.06 17.28 -29.65
N GLU A 261 -11.95 16.05 -29.12
CA GLU A 261 -12.64 15.60 -27.92
C GLU A 261 -11.78 15.81 -26.67
N LYS A 262 -12.34 16.44 -25.62
CA LYS A 262 -11.63 16.62 -24.34
C LYS A 262 -11.50 15.26 -23.65
N ILE A 263 -10.29 14.72 -23.60
CA ILE A 263 -10.01 13.45 -22.93
C ILE A 263 -10.22 13.64 -21.42
N LYS A 264 -10.98 12.76 -20.79
CA LYS A 264 -11.12 12.76 -19.32
C LYS A 264 -10.10 11.81 -18.69
N PRO A 265 -9.61 12.09 -17.47
CA PRO A 265 -8.83 11.12 -16.72
C PRO A 265 -9.69 9.87 -16.41
N PRO A 266 -9.06 8.73 -16.09
CA PRO A 266 -9.79 7.52 -15.70
C PRO A 266 -10.64 7.70 -14.43
N ALA A 267 -11.55 6.77 -14.17
CA ALA A 267 -12.46 6.87 -13.04
C ALA A 267 -11.74 6.88 -11.67
N GLY A 268 -12.08 7.83 -10.81
CA GLY A 268 -11.51 8.00 -9.49
C GLY A 268 -11.73 6.83 -8.51
N LEU A 269 -10.85 6.73 -7.52
CA LEU A 269 -10.87 5.69 -6.49
C LEU A 269 -11.58 6.06 -5.19
N LEU A 270 -11.96 7.32 -4.97
CA LEU A 270 -12.56 7.80 -3.71
C LEU A 270 -13.79 6.97 -3.31
N LYS A 271 -14.78 6.81 -4.19
CA LYS A 271 -15.94 5.93 -3.95
C LYS A 271 -15.62 4.46 -3.64
N TYR A 272 -14.39 4.01 -3.86
CA TYR A 272 -13.90 2.66 -3.58
C TYR A 272 -13.00 2.55 -2.34
N VAL A 273 -12.81 3.63 -1.58
CA VAL A 273 -12.11 3.57 -0.29
C VAL A 273 -12.88 2.65 0.67
N GLY A 274 -12.15 1.86 1.44
CA GLY A 274 -12.69 0.98 2.47
C GLY A 274 -11.80 0.93 3.71
N PRO A 275 -12.31 0.36 4.81
CA PRO A 275 -11.55 0.23 6.05
C PRO A 275 -10.31 -0.63 5.85
N VAL A 276 -9.24 -0.28 6.56
CA VAL A 276 -8.00 -1.06 6.63
C VAL A 276 -8.29 -2.51 7.04
N PRO A 277 -7.85 -3.52 6.25
CA PRO A 277 -8.02 -4.91 6.63
C PRO A 277 -7.11 -5.27 7.81
N ALA A 278 -7.66 -5.90 8.85
CA ALA A 278 -6.87 -6.37 10.00
C ALA A 278 -5.77 -7.38 9.60
N SER A 279 -5.94 -8.11 8.50
CA SER A 279 -4.91 -8.93 7.84
C SER A 279 -5.39 -9.43 6.49
N GLY A 280 -4.51 -10.14 5.77
CA GLY A 280 -4.85 -10.89 4.56
C GLY A 280 -4.14 -10.38 3.32
N LYS A 281 -4.62 -10.82 2.16
CA LYS A 281 -4.05 -10.48 0.85
C LYS A 281 -4.37 -9.04 0.47
N ALA A 282 -3.36 -8.33 -0.03
CA ALA A 282 -3.46 -6.99 -0.60
C ALA A 282 -2.75 -6.93 -1.94
N TYR A 283 -3.01 -5.87 -2.71
CA TYR A 283 -2.38 -5.61 -4.00
C TYR A 283 -1.89 -4.15 -4.05
N ILE A 284 -0.71 -3.93 -4.60
CA ILE A 284 -0.14 -2.58 -4.78
C ILE A 284 0.05 -2.38 -6.27
N THR A 285 -0.45 -1.28 -6.84
CA THR A 285 -0.34 -1.01 -8.28
C THR A 285 0.31 0.34 -8.52
N GLY A 286 1.41 0.38 -9.28
CA GLY A 286 2.19 1.60 -9.46
C GLY A 286 3.32 1.49 -10.47
N HIS A 287 4.23 2.47 -10.45
CA HIS A 287 5.31 2.62 -11.41
C HIS A 287 6.70 2.47 -10.75
N PRO A 288 7.11 1.25 -10.36
CA PRO A 288 8.43 1.01 -9.75
C PRO A 288 9.55 1.37 -10.74
N GLY A 289 10.57 2.06 -10.24
CA GLY A 289 11.63 2.70 -11.05
C GLY A 289 11.13 3.80 -11.99
N GLY A 290 9.88 4.26 -11.85
CA GLY A 290 9.20 5.05 -12.88
C GLY A 290 8.93 4.25 -14.17
N GLY A 291 9.02 2.93 -14.13
CA GLY A 291 8.85 2.05 -15.30
C GLY A 291 7.39 1.88 -15.73
N MET A 292 7.14 0.78 -16.44
CA MET A 292 5.79 0.33 -16.79
C MET A 292 4.94 0.14 -15.52
N LYS A 293 3.62 0.24 -15.64
CA LYS A 293 2.71 -0.06 -14.53
C LYS A 293 2.83 -1.53 -14.11
N VAL A 294 3.17 -1.78 -12.85
CA VAL A 294 3.27 -3.11 -12.21
C VAL A 294 2.21 -3.22 -11.12
N MET A 295 1.65 -4.42 -10.96
CA MET A 295 0.83 -4.78 -9.80
C MET A 295 1.52 -5.91 -9.03
N ASP A 296 1.83 -5.68 -7.76
CA ASP A 296 2.38 -6.66 -6.83
C ASP A 296 1.26 -7.23 -5.94
N SER A 297 1.41 -8.50 -5.53
CA SER A 297 0.45 -9.24 -4.71
C SER A 297 1.09 -9.59 -3.38
N THR A 298 0.68 -8.91 -2.31
CA THR A 298 1.29 -8.99 -0.98
C THR A 298 0.33 -9.50 0.10
N HIS A 299 0.84 -9.65 1.32
CA HIS A 299 0.08 -9.91 2.53
C HIS A 299 0.39 -8.84 3.58
N ILE A 300 -0.65 -8.37 4.25
CA ILE A 300 -0.55 -7.42 5.36
C ILE A 300 0.14 -8.12 6.54
N ILE A 301 1.26 -7.54 6.98
CA ILE A 301 1.94 -7.86 8.24
C ILE A 301 1.17 -7.10 9.33
N LYS A 302 0.57 -7.82 10.28
CA LYS A 302 -0.18 -7.17 11.38
C LYS A 302 0.76 -6.34 12.25
N LYS A 303 0.23 -5.33 12.94
CA LYS A 303 1.01 -4.45 13.82
C LYS A 303 1.86 -5.25 14.81
N GLU A 304 1.27 -6.26 15.44
CA GLU A 304 1.87 -7.14 16.45
C GLU A 304 2.94 -8.07 15.86
N GLU A 305 2.89 -8.32 14.55
CA GLU A 305 3.79 -9.23 13.82
C GLU A 305 5.00 -8.51 13.22
N ARG A 306 5.03 -7.16 13.24
CA ARG A 306 6.09 -6.34 12.61
C ARG A 306 7.49 -6.67 13.12
N VAL A 307 7.65 -6.85 14.43
CA VAL A 307 8.93 -7.25 15.04
C VAL A 307 9.36 -8.62 14.54
N GLN A 308 8.44 -9.60 14.54
CA GLN A 308 8.73 -10.95 14.07
C GLN A 308 9.10 -10.98 12.58
N ALA A 309 8.45 -10.17 11.75
CA ALA A 309 8.77 -10.05 10.33
C ALA A 309 10.19 -9.49 10.07
N ILE A 310 10.65 -8.57 10.92
CA ILE A 310 12.04 -8.08 10.88
C ILE A 310 12.99 -9.16 11.38
N ASP A 311 12.73 -9.76 12.54
CA ASP A 311 13.55 -10.84 13.09
C ASP A 311 13.71 -11.98 12.07
N ASP A 312 12.63 -12.38 11.38
CA ASP A 312 12.62 -13.41 10.33
C ASP A 312 13.44 -13.02 9.09
N HIS A 313 13.44 -11.74 8.70
CA HIS A 313 14.33 -11.23 7.65
C HIS A 313 15.81 -11.26 8.08
N LEU A 314 16.09 -10.94 9.34
CA LEU A 314 17.44 -10.87 9.89
C LEU A 314 18.07 -12.25 10.17
N ARG A 315 17.26 -13.32 10.35
CA ARG A 315 17.75 -14.70 10.54
C ARG A 315 18.74 -15.16 9.46
N GLN A 316 18.63 -14.66 8.23
CA GLN A 316 19.55 -15.02 7.14
C GLN A 316 20.99 -14.48 7.35
N TYR A 317 21.17 -13.53 8.27
CA TYR A 317 22.46 -12.91 8.63
C TYR A 317 22.96 -13.30 10.02
N LYS A 318 22.33 -14.27 10.69
CA LYS A 318 22.65 -14.68 12.07
C LYS A 318 24.13 -15.02 12.29
N ASP A 319 24.77 -15.65 11.29
CA ASP A 319 26.17 -16.10 11.34
C ASP A 319 27.15 -15.01 10.87
N ALA A 320 26.64 -13.79 10.58
CA ALA A 320 27.39 -12.65 10.06
C ALA A 320 27.14 -11.38 10.93
N PRO A 321 27.68 -11.33 12.16
CA PRO A 321 27.31 -10.30 13.15
C PRO A 321 27.60 -8.85 12.70
N TYR A 322 28.69 -8.62 11.95
CA TYR A 322 28.98 -7.29 11.39
C TYR A 322 27.94 -6.84 10.36
N THR A 323 27.52 -7.76 9.48
CA THR A 323 26.44 -7.52 8.50
C THR A 323 25.13 -7.21 9.23
N LEU A 324 24.75 -8.06 10.18
CA LEU A 324 23.55 -7.87 11.00
C LEU A 324 23.53 -6.50 11.69
N HIS A 325 24.64 -6.11 12.32
CA HIS A 325 24.79 -4.82 12.99
C HIS A 325 24.59 -3.65 12.01
N THR A 326 25.28 -3.69 10.87
CA THR A 326 25.15 -2.68 9.80
C THR A 326 23.70 -2.54 9.33
N ILE A 327 22.98 -3.66 9.14
CA ILE A 327 21.57 -3.65 8.72
C ILE A 327 20.68 -3.02 9.80
N ILE A 328 20.87 -3.38 11.07
CA ILE A 328 20.07 -2.85 12.19
C ILE A 328 20.28 -1.34 12.36
N GLU A 329 21.52 -0.85 12.25
CA GLU A 329 21.81 0.58 12.23
C GLU A 329 21.10 1.28 11.06
N LYS A 330 21.16 0.69 9.85
CA LYS A 330 20.50 1.26 8.66
C LYS A 330 18.98 1.28 8.77
N LEU A 331 18.35 0.24 9.30
CA LEU A 331 16.89 0.22 9.51
C LEU A 331 16.47 1.22 10.60
N THR A 332 17.29 1.36 11.65
CA THR A 332 17.07 2.36 12.70
C THR A 332 17.19 3.79 12.14
N ALA A 333 18.21 4.06 11.33
CA ALA A 333 18.41 5.36 10.67
C ALA A 333 17.33 5.70 9.63
N GLN A 334 16.70 4.69 9.02
CA GLN A 334 15.51 4.88 8.17
C GLN A 334 14.23 5.15 8.99
N GLY A 335 14.27 5.05 10.32
CA GLY A 335 13.11 5.31 11.18
C GLY A 335 12.18 4.11 11.38
N ILE A 336 12.64 2.86 11.16
CA ILE A 336 11.77 1.66 11.29
C ILE A 336 11.05 1.57 12.65
N LYS A 337 11.66 2.12 13.70
CA LYS A 337 11.10 2.18 15.06
C LYS A 337 9.73 2.89 15.11
N HIS A 338 9.48 3.87 14.24
CA HIS A 338 8.22 4.61 14.22
C HIS A 338 7.01 3.75 13.78
N VAL A 339 7.24 2.66 13.02
CA VAL A 339 6.17 1.74 12.59
C VAL A 339 6.06 0.46 13.42
N LEU A 340 7.01 0.17 14.32
CA LEU A 340 6.93 -0.96 15.26
C LEU A 340 5.75 -0.82 16.23
N PRO A 341 5.28 -1.87 16.95
CA PRO A 341 4.07 -1.82 17.78
C PRO A 341 3.92 -0.58 18.69
N ASP A 342 5.02 -0.14 19.29
CA ASP A 342 5.06 0.99 20.25
C ASP A 342 5.47 2.32 19.60
N GLY A 343 5.66 2.34 18.28
CA GLY A 343 6.02 3.51 17.49
C GLY A 343 4.84 4.46 17.23
N ILE A 344 5.15 5.75 17.04
CA ILE A 344 4.14 6.81 16.86
C ILE A 344 3.27 6.62 15.61
N LEU A 345 3.83 6.08 14.52
CA LEU A 345 3.11 5.82 13.25
C LEU A 345 2.45 4.43 13.24
N ALA A 346 2.55 3.65 14.32
CA ALA A 346 2.20 2.23 14.29
C ALA A 346 0.71 1.97 14.06
N ALA A 347 -0.16 2.81 14.62
CA ALA A 347 -1.61 2.75 14.42
C ALA A 347 -2.06 3.42 13.12
N GLN A 348 -1.20 4.23 12.50
CA GLN A 348 -1.48 5.13 11.39
C GLN A 348 -1.08 4.53 10.03
N THR A 349 -0.36 3.41 10.07
CA THR A 349 0.26 2.78 8.90
C THR A 349 -0.13 1.30 8.78
N VAL A 350 -0.14 0.80 7.54
CA VAL A 350 -0.19 -0.63 7.21
C VAL A 350 1.18 -1.04 6.70
N THR A 351 1.59 -2.26 7.05
CA THR A 351 2.90 -2.80 6.69
C THR A 351 2.77 -4.11 5.92
N TYR A 352 3.66 -4.34 4.98
CA TYR A 352 3.67 -5.52 4.11
C TYR A 352 5.07 -5.70 3.48
N LYS A 353 5.31 -6.82 2.77
CA LYS A 353 6.54 -7.00 1.98
C LYS A 353 6.23 -6.85 0.50
N THR A 354 7.06 -6.13 -0.26
CA THR A 354 6.81 -5.88 -1.69
C THR A 354 8.10 -5.95 -2.50
N SER A 355 7.96 -6.33 -3.77
CA SER A 355 8.99 -6.24 -4.81
C SER A 355 8.99 -4.88 -5.54
N MET A 356 8.05 -3.99 -5.21
CA MET A 356 8.05 -2.61 -5.70
C MET A 356 9.30 -1.86 -5.21
N SER A 357 9.79 -0.94 -6.03
CA SER A 357 11.00 -0.15 -5.79
C SER A 357 10.69 1.35 -5.92
N HIS A 358 11.67 2.20 -5.59
CA HIS A 358 11.61 3.67 -5.71
C HIS A 358 10.82 4.15 -6.94
N GLY A 359 9.93 5.13 -6.75
CA GLY A 359 8.95 5.56 -7.76
C GLY A 359 7.56 4.89 -7.60
N SER A 360 7.44 3.84 -6.79
CA SER A 360 6.15 3.31 -6.33
C SER A 360 5.47 4.16 -5.25
N SER A 361 6.16 5.16 -4.67
CA SER A 361 5.55 6.16 -3.78
C SER A 361 4.28 6.74 -4.41
N GLY A 362 3.18 6.77 -3.67
CA GLY A 362 1.85 7.21 -4.09
C GLY A 362 1.01 6.12 -4.76
N SER A 363 1.46 4.86 -4.75
CA SER A 363 0.64 3.73 -5.24
C SER A 363 -0.58 3.48 -4.32
N PRO A 364 -1.79 3.29 -4.85
CA PRO A 364 -2.90 2.79 -4.06
C PRO A 364 -2.66 1.33 -3.64
N VAL A 365 -3.00 1.02 -2.39
CA VAL A 365 -3.03 -0.34 -1.85
C VAL A 365 -4.48 -0.83 -1.76
N PHE A 366 -4.76 -1.93 -2.43
CA PHE A 366 -6.08 -2.54 -2.54
C PHE A 366 -6.23 -3.79 -1.66
N ASP A 367 -7.39 -3.98 -1.04
CA ASP A 367 -7.73 -5.20 -0.34
C ASP A 367 -8.10 -6.35 -1.30
N ALA A 368 -8.31 -7.54 -0.75
CA ALA A 368 -8.73 -8.71 -1.52
C ALA A 368 -10.08 -8.57 -2.25
N ASN A 369 -10.85 -7.49 -2.04
CA ASN A 369 -12.10 -7.16 -2.75
C ASN A 369 -11.92 -6.03 -3.77
N GLY A 370 -10.72 -5.45 -3.87
CA GLY A 370 -10.38 -4.30 -4.70
C GLY A 370 -10.71 -2.94 -4.10
N ARG A 371 -11.10 -2.85 -2.82
CA ARG A 371 -11.26 -1.56 -2.13
C ARG A 371 -9.89 -0.98 -1.85
N VAL A 372 -9.67 0.30 -2.10
CA VAL A 372 -8.41 0.97 -1.73
C VAL A 372 -8.45 1.32 -0.24
N PHE A 373 -7.37 1.10 0.49
CA PHE A 373 -7.32 1.37 1.94
C PHE A 373 -6.04 2.08 2.41
N GLY A 374 -5.04 2.24 1.54
CA GLY A 374 -3.81 2.93 1.90
C GLY A 374 -3.07 3.54 0.72
N LEU A 375 -2.23 4.51 1.04
CA LEU A 375 -1.31 5.20 0.14
C LEU A 375 0.12 4.70 0.43
N HIS A 376 0.70 3.91 -0.48
CA HIS A 376 2.05 3.39 -0.30
C HIS A 376 3.07 4.53 -0.33
N SER A 377 3.91 4.62 0.71
CA SER A 377 4.84 5.72 0.94
C SER A 377 6.30 5.23 1.03
N TYR A 378 6.69 4.63 2.15
CA TYR A 378 8.09 4.25 2.41
C TYR A 378 8.38 2.77 2.22
N ILE A 379 9.67 2.45 2.01
CA ILE A 379 10.19 1.08 2.04
C ILE A 379 11.48 1.05 2.88
N PHE A 380 11.50 0.16 3.88
CA PHE A 380 12.68 -0.16 4.66
C PHE A 380 13.49 -1.24 3.95
N HIS A 381 14.74 -0.92 3.63
CA HIS A 381 15.69 -1.82 2.98
C HIS A 381 16.91 -2.09 3.86
N ASP A 382 17.46 -3.30 3.77
CA ASP A 382 18.73 -3.63 4.43
C ASP A 382 19.95 -2.99 3.75
N ASN A 383 19.83 -2.65 2.46
CA ASN A 383 20.89 -2.06 1.63
C ASN A 383 22.21 -2.85 1.67
N PHE A 384 22.12 -4.19 1.80
CA PHE A 384 23.28 -5.07 1.87
C PHE A 384 23.46 -5.93 0.61
N GLY A 385 24.71 -6.03 0.13
CA GLY A 385 25.03 -6.76 -1.11
C GLY A 385 24.70 -5.98 -2.39
N ALA A 386 24.71 -6.68 -3.53
CA ALA A 386 24.54 -6.07 -4.85
C ALA A 386 23.09 -5.64 -5.18
N GLN A 387 22.10 -6.14 -4.44
CA GLN A 387 20.69 -5.75 -4.56
C GLN A 387 20.08 -5.64 -3.15
N PRO A 388 19.68 -4.43 -2.71
CA PRO A 388 18.98 -4.24 -1.43
C PRO A 388 17.70 -5.08 -1.36
N GLN A 389 17.47 -5.76 -0.23
CA GLN A 389 16.20 -6.45 -0.02
C GLN A 389 15.22 -5.56 0.74
N THR A 390 13.95 -5.60 0.33
CA THR A 390 12.84 -5.04 1.11
C THR A 390 12.63 -5.86 2.38
N VAL A 391 12.85 -5.23 3.54
CA VAL A 391 12.50 -5.78 4.86
C VAL A 391 11.00 -5.60 5.08
N MET A 392 10.53 -4.36 4.91
CA MET A 392 9.13 -3.98 5.15
C MET A 392 8.80 -2.71 4.36
N ALA A 393 7.62 -2.65 3.76
CA ALA A 393 7.07 -1.46 3.12
C ALA A 393 5.85 -0.95 3.90
N VAL A 394 5.56 0.34 3.71
CA VAL A 394 4.59 1.10 4.49
C VAL A 394 3.56 1.75 3.56
N ALA A 395 2.30 1.79 4.02
CA ALA A 395 1.29 2.69 3.50
C ALA A 395 0.60 3.44 4.64
N PHE A 396 0.32 4.72 4.47
CA PHE A 396 -0.57 5.48 5.35
C PHE A 396 -2.03 5.06 5.13
N HIS A 397 -2.85 5.13 6.17
CA HIS A 397 -4.27 4.76 6.09
C HIS A 397 -5.04 5.82 5.30
N LEU A 398 -5.78 5.39 4.27
CA LEU A 398 -6.45 6.31 3.35
C LEU A 398 -7.73 6.92 3.93
N ASP A 399 -8.31 6.32 4.97
CA ASP A 399 -9.40 6.89 5.76
C ASP A 399 -8.93 8.10 6.59
N ARG A 400 -7.72 8.05 7.16
CA ARG A 400 -7.09 9.17 7.87
C ARG A 400 -6.72 10.32 6.94
N ILE A 401 -6.08 10.02 5.81
CA ILE A 401 -5.82 11.01 4.74
C ILE A 401 -7.14 11.66 4.29
N PHE A 402 -8.22 10.89 4.12
CA PHE A 402 -9.54 11.44 3.78
C PHE A 402 -10.11 12.37 4.85
N MET A 403 -10.02 12.02 6.14
CA MET A 403 -10.47 12.89 7.24
C MET A 403 -9.62 14.18 7.33
N GLN A 404 -8.31 14.10 7.10
CA GLN A 404 -7.43 15.25 7.08
C GLN A 404 -7.76 16.18 5.89
N PHE A 405 -7.97 15.61 4.70
CA PHE A 405 -8.40 16.34 3.51
C PHE A 405 -9.72 17.08 3.74
N LEU A 406 -10.75 16.42 4.29
CA LEU A 406 -12.01 17.09 4.66
C LEU A 406 -11.78 18.26 5.64
N THR A 407 -10.94 18.03 6.65
CA THR A 407 -10.60 19.05 7.67
C THR A 407 -9.89 20.26 7.05
N ASN A 408 -9.01 20.03 6.07
CA ASN A 408 -8.29 21.10 5.38
C ASN A 408 -9.19 21.85 4.39
N LEU A 409 -10.12 21.17 3.70
CA LEU A 409 -11.16 21.84 2.89
C LEU A 409 -12.06 22.74 3.73
N GLU A 410 -12.46 22.32 4.94
CA GLU A 410 -13.21 23.18 5.87
C GLU A 410 -12.40 24.39 6.33
N LYS A 411 -11.13 24.20 6.74
CA LYS A 411 -10.25 25.30 7.19
C LYS A 411 -9.97 26.35 6.12
N THR A 412 -10.03 25.96 4.85
CA THR A 412 -9.77 26.83 3.69
C THR A 412 -11.07 27.37 3.06
N ASP A 413 -12.22 27.17 3.72
CA ASP A 413 -13.56 27.57 3.23
C ASP A 413 -13.88 27.04 1.80
N ASN A 414 -13.28 25.91 1.40
CA ASN A 414 -13.44 25.32 0.08
C ASN A 414 -14.70 24.45 -0.01
N TYR A 415 -15.85 25.07 0.30
CA TYR A 415 -17.16 24.42 0.36
C TYR A 415 -17.62 23.87 -0.99
N GLU A 416 -17.20 24.44 -2.12
CA GLU A 416 -17.50 23.90 -3.45
C GLU A 416 -16.90 22.49 -3.63
N LEU A 417 -15.61 22.33 -3.28
CA LEU A 417 -14.95 21.04 -3.37
C LEU A 417 -15.46 20.06 -2.30
N LEU A 418 -15.78 20.55 -1.10
CA LEU A 418 -16.40 19.76 -0.03
C LEU A 418 -17.75 19.16 -0.48
N SER A 419 -18.63 19.96 -1.07
CA SER A 419 -19.91 19.49 -1.64
C SER A 419 -19.69 18.48 -2.78
N ARG A 420 -18.67 18.66 -3.62
CA ARG A 420 -18.36 17.69 -4.68
C ARG A 420 -17.83 16.36 -4.12
N VAL A 421 -17.11 16.41 -2.99
CA VAL A 421 -16.70 15.21 -2.24
C VAL A 421 -17.92 14.47 -1.68
N GLU A 422 -18.89 15.17 -1.08
CA GLU A 422 -20.15 14.57 -0.58
C GLU A 422 -20.86 13.76 -1.67
N GLU A 423 -21.02 14.34 -2.87
CA GLU A 423 -21.65 13.66 -4.01
C GLU A 423 -20.91 12.37 -4.44
N GLU A 424 -19.57 12.40 -4.48
CA GLU A 424 -18.77 11.24 -4.90
C GLU A 424 -18.77 10.13 -3.84
N VAL A 425 -18.91 10.47 -2.55
CA VAL A 425 -18.99 9.48 -1.46
C VAL A 425 -20.40 8.99 -1.14
N GLU A 426 -21.46 9.54 -1.76
CA GLU A 426 -22.86 9.20 -1.47
C GLU A 426 -23.14 7.69 -1.52
N GLY A 427 -22.55 6.98 -2.49
CA GLY A 427 -22.67 5.52 -2.62
C GLY A 427 -21.82 4.69 -1.64
N ASN A 428 -21.00 5.32 -0.80
CA ASN A 428 -20.05 4.67 0.10
C ASN A 428 -20.35 4.99 1.58
N MET A 429 -21.16 4.11 2.20
CA MET A 429 -21.56 4.23 3.60
C MET A 429 -20.39 4.33 4.59
N TYR A 430 -19.21 3.77 4.28
CA TYR A 430 -18.03 3.88 5.14
C TYR A 430 -17.51 5.32 5.18
N LEU A 431 -17.33 5.94 4.00
CA LEU A 431 -16.89 7.34 3.90
C LEU A 431 -17.94 8.31 4.45
N LYS A 432 -19.23 8.06 4.24
CA LYS A 432 -20.30 8.88 4.85
C LYS A 432 -20.24 8.89 6.38
N ILE A 433 -19.89 7.77 7.00
CA ILE A 433 -19.70 7.71 8.47
C ILE A 433 -18.48 8.53 8.88
N LEU A 434 -17.34 8.41 8.18
CA LEU A 434 -16.14 9.21 8.48
C LEU A 434 -16.40 10.71 8.34
N MET A 435 -17.06 11.12 7.25
CA MET A 435 -17.39 12.52 6.99
C MET A 435 -18.29 13.12 8.09
N ASN A 436 -19.33 12.38 8.50
CA ASN A 436 -20.17 12.79 9.61
C ASN A 436 -19.41 12.89 10.95
N LEU A 437 -18.40 12.04 11.18
CA LEU A 437 -17.55 12.13 12.39
C LEU A 437 -16.68 13.39 12.38
N THR A 438 -16.06 13.73 11.25
CA THR A 438 -15.30 14.99 11.09
C THR A 438 -16.17 16.20 11.41
N VAL A 439 -17.36 16.30 10.80
CA VAL A 439 -18.29 17.42 10.99
C VAL A 439 -18.84 17.49 12.43
N THR A 440 -19.10 16.34 13.08
CA THR A 440 -19.68 16.34 14.45
C THR A 440 -18.68 16.64 15.56
N HIS A 441 -17.37 16.39 15.35
CA HIS A 441 -16.35 16.79 16.33
C HIS A 441 -16.31 18.32 16.54
N LYS A 442 -16.56 19.11 15.49
CA LYS A 442 -16.60 20.58 15.52
C LYS A 442 -17.62 21.14 16.53
N TYR A 443 -18.88 20.70 16.45
CA TYR A 443 -19.95 21.13 17.35
C TYR A 443 -19.68 20.83 18.82
N SER A 444 -18.88 19.79 19.14
CA SER A 444 -18.50 19.47 20.51
C SER A 444 -17.35 20.33 21.05
N TYR A 445 -16.57 20.98 20.19
CA TYR A 445 -15.49 21.89 20.59
C TYR A 445 -16.01 23.33 20.73
N GLU A 446 -16.84 23.80 19.78
CA GLU A 446 -17.45 25.14 19.83
C GLU A 446 -18.41 25.29 21.02
N ALA A 447 -19.13 24.23 21.41
CA ALA A 447 -20.00 24.24 22.60
C ALA A 447 -19.26 24.19 23.96
N ASN A 448 -17.93 24.06 23.96
CA ASN A 448 -17.10 23.97 25.17
C ASN A 448 -16.05 25.09 25.29
N GLN A 449 -16.10 26.12 24.43
CA GLN A 449 -15.33 27.34 24.65
C GLN A 449 -16.05 28.22 25.71
N PRO A 450 -15.38 28.68 26.78
CA PRO A 450 -15.98 29.63 27.71
C PRO A 450 -16.26 30.94 26.96
N SER A 451 -17.34 31.63 27.36
CA SER A 451 -17.70 32.89 26.69
C SER A 451 -16.71 33.98 27.05
N SER A 452 -16.52 34.95 26.16
CA SER A 452 -15.67 36.12 26.45
C SER A 452 -16.26 37.05 27.51
N GLU A 453 -17.46 36.76 28.02
CA GLU A 453 -18.11 37.50 29.11
C GLU A 453 -17.70 36.96 30.50
N ASP A 454 -17.16 35.73 30.58
CA ASP A 454 -16.82 35.04 31.85
C ASP A 454 -15.45 35.44 32.45
N LEU A 455 -14.74 36.43 31.87
CA LEU A 455 -13.37 36.80 32.25
C LEU A 455 -13.20 38.19 32.89
N GLU A 456 -14.27 38.98 33.06
CA GLU A 456 -14.18 40.31 33.70
C GLU A 456 -14.68 40.37 35.17
N GLU A 457 -15.25 39.30 35.74
CA GLU A 457 -15.67 39.26 37.16
C GLU A 457 -14.75 38.38 38.04
N SER A 458 -13.48 38.78 38.23
CA SER A 458 -12.66 38.21 39.34
C SER A 458 -11.47 39.07 39.84
N GLU A 459 -11.45 40.38 39.59
CA GLU A 459 -10.51 41.32 40.25
C GLU A 459 -11.27 42.45 40.98
N ASP A 460 -11.66 42.18 42.24
CA ASP A 460 -11.94 43.18 43.31
C ASP A 460 -11.92 42.50 44.71
#